data_AF-A0A8S8Z7R4-F1
#
_entry.id   AF-A0A8S8Z7R4-F1
#
_cell.length_a   1.000
_cell.length_b   1.000
_cell.length_c   1.000
_cell.angle_alpha   90.00
_cell.angle_beta   90.00
_cell.angle_gamma   90.00
#
_symmetry.space_group_name_H-M   'P 1'
#
loop_
_entity.id
_entity.type
_entity.pdbx_description
1 polymer ?
#
loop_
_entity_poly.entity_id
_entity_poly.type
_entity_poly.pdbx_seq_one_letter_code
_entity_poly.pdbx_strand_id
1 'polypeptide(L)'
;MEDNHLVSQSKSWRDIATRTTIRTDTDLSFTDPDGDRTDARAVAFDSDAFGSVGTLSPLLIFPLTPIELHDFFGDTALTDGLSSVKTSGLMDWSWEVKGEINTDLHGLVTHVSITEEGLATCVGHVNIDIHVKHGNPWPVKQVVDILLDKDAGEDCSLEGLISNYLLDLPDGRLVVSAVITKTSSNFGSTPVHWDTAYAGSPSSGEDVPASQQHWEEAMPDESILRDFDLESAIQCLMDNHSSSDAAEALGAAGYVWQATYSTDEWNMSWVDDDENAGWVILRHRDSGCILAESHDYDEGTVPWDRNQIPETLTLGLLEERVLDASRYPDLNQFISDGSGWEPSVSYGYLLATASVDLLSLDMVTAAGARSWEDSGRDNSAGFVIDAETGSMVGWYHTSLPA
;
A
#
# COMPACT_ATOMS: atom_id res chain seq x y z
N MET A 1 -25.14 27.25 -6.09
CA MET A 1 -24.59 25.95 -5.69
C MET A 1 -23.21 25.95 -6.27
N GLU A 2 -22.22 26.02 -5.40
CA GLU A 2 -20.83 25.87 -5.86
C GLU A 2 -20.68 24.42 -6.32
N ASP A 3 -20.02 24.24 -7.47
CA ASP A 3 -19.75 22.91 -8.00
C ASP A 3 -18.64 22.26 -7.15
N ASN A 4 -18.65 20.93 -7.07
CA ASN A 4 -17.53 20.18 -6.52
C ASN A 4 -16.22 20.62 -7.21
N HIS A 5 -15.19 20.87 -6.42
CA HIS A 5 -13.88 21.30 -6.92
C HIS A 5 -12.80 20.30 -6.52
N LEU A 6 -12.17 19.66 -7.51
CA LEU A 6 -11.03 18.76 -7.32
C LEU A 6 -9.78 19.38 -7.92
N VAL A 7 -8.73 19.52 -7.10
CA VAL A 7 -7.37 19.85 -7.54
C VAL A 7 -6.50 18.62 -7.34
N SER A 8 -5.81 18.21 -8.40
CA SER A 8 -4.78 17.18 -8.34
C SER A 8 -3.46 17.75 -8.85
N GLN A 9 -2.40 17.56 -8.08
CA GLN A 9 -1.03 17.85 -8.49
C GLN A 9 -0.22 16.57 -8.34
N SER A 10 0.43 16.13 -9.42
CA SER A 10 1.28 14.94 -9.38
C SER A 10 2.63 15.25 -10.01
N LYS A 11 3.69 14.72 -9.40
CA LYS A 11 5.06 14.86 -9.84
C LYS A 11 5.77 13.50 -9.77
N SER A 12 6.23 13.03 -10.92
CA SER A 12 7.00 11.79 -11.05
C SER A 12 8.47 12.10 -11.36
N TRP A 13 9.37 11.30 -10.79
CA TRP A 13 10.81 11.29 -11.09
C TRP A 13 11.15 9.97 -11.79
N ARG A 14 11.86 10.05 -12.92
CA ARG A 14 12.35 8.88 -13.66
C ARG A 14 13.87 8.87 -13.69
N ASP A 15 14.46 7.69 -13.51
CA ASP A 15 15.89 7.52 -13.69
C ASP A 15 16.26 7.56 -15.18
N ILE A 16 17.36 8.25 -15.50
CA ILE A 16 17.78 8.48 -16.89
C ILE A 16 18.37 7.21 -17.50
N ALA A 17 19.05 6.38 -16.69
CA ALA A 17 19.74 5.19 -17.16
C ALA A 17 18.79 4.00 -17.32
N THR A 18 17.85 3.80 -16.39
CA THR A 18 16.90 2.66 -16.41
C THR A 18 15.55 3.01 -17.04
N ARG A 19 15.20 4.31 -17.13
CA ARG A 19 13.87 4.82 -17.54
C ARG A 19 12.73 4.49 -16.58
N THR A 20 13.03 3.88 -15.45
CA THR A 20 12.04 3.50 -14.44
C THR A 20 11.62 4.72 -13.62
N THR A 21 10.36 4.74 -13.18
CA THR A 21 9.85 5.75 -12.25
C THR A 21 10.34 5.39 -10.85
N ILE A 22 11.13 6.28 -10.24
CA ILE A 22 11.76 6.04 -8.93
C ILE A 22 10.97 6.64 -7.76
N ARG A 23 10.12 7.62 -8.05
CA ARG A 23 9.22 8.26 -7.08
C ARG A 23 8.07 8.92 -7.82
N THR A 24 6.89 8.90 -7.23
CA THR A 24 5.81 9.84 -7.57
C THR A 24 5.19 10.38 -6.30
N ASP A 25 4.87 11.67 -6.34
CA ASP A 25 4.27 12.43 -5.26
C ASP A 25 2.99 13.06 -5.79
N THR A 26 1.87 12.72 -5.19
CA THR A 26 0.54 13.16 -5.61
C THR A 26 -0.17 13.82 -4.44
N ASP A 27 -0.62 15.05 -4.67
CA ASP A 27 -1.50 15.80 -3.79
C ASP A 27 -2.89 15.92 -4.43
N LEU A 28 -3.93 15.64 -3.64
CA LEU A 28 -5.34 15.75 -3.98
C LEU A 28 -6.03 16.66 -2.98
N SER A 29 -6.84 17.58 -3.47
CA SER A 29 -7.68 18.46 -2.65
C SER A 29 -9.06 18.54 -3.26
N PHE A 30 -10.05 18.02 -2.54
CA PHE A 30 -11.46 18.03 -2.90
C PHE A 30 -12.19 19.04 -2.03
N THR A 31 -13.10 19.81 -2.61
CA THR A 31 -14.02 20.69 -1.89
C THR A 31 -15.43 20.43 -2.39
N ASP A 32 -16.33 20.16 -1.46
CA ASP A 32 -17.73 19.88 -1.74
C ASP A 32 -18.56 21.16 -1.90
N PRO A 33 -19.87 21.08 -2.20
CA PRO A 33 -20.72 22.25 -2.40
C PRO A 33 -21.02 23.05 -1.12
N ASP A 34 -20.80 22.43 0.04
CA ASP A 34 -20.99 23.03 1.36
C ASP A 34 -19.70 23.73 1.85
N GLY A 35 -18.60 23.54 1.13
CA GLY A 35 -17.29 24.15 1.37
C GLY A 35 -16.36 23.28 2.19
N ASP A 36 -16.76 22.03 2.48
CA ASP A 36 -15.96 21.09 3.24
C ASP A 36 -14.84 20.54 2.37
N ARG A 37 -13.62 20.60 2.91
CA ARG A 37 -12.39 20.27 2.19
C ARG A 37 -11.84 18.94 2.67
N THR A 38 -11.50 18.07 1.74
CA THR A 38 -10.76 16.82 1.94
C THR A 38 -9.41 16.95 1.24
N ASP A 39 -8.33 16.62 1.95
CA ASP A 39 -6.98 16.59 1.40
C ASP A 39 -6.41 15.18 1.50
N ALA A 40 -5.69 14.75 0.48
CA ALA A 40 -4.94 13.50 0.47
C ALA A 40 -3.61 13.69 -0.24
N ARG A 41 -2.54 13.11 0.31
CA ARG A 41 -1.23 13.02 -0.32
C ARG A 41 -0.76 11.59 -0.31
N ALA A 42 -0.21 11.12 -1.43
CA ALA A 42 0.41 9.81 -1.54
C ALA A 42 1.74 9.93 -2.24
N VAL A 43 2.74 9.24 -1.71
CA VAL A 43 4.07 9.12 -2.30
C VAL A 43 4.38 7.65 -2.49
N ALA A 44 4.63 7.27 -3.73
CA ALA A 44 5.09 5.93 -4.09
C ALA A 44 6.56 6.00 -4.52
N PHE A 45 7.31 4.95 -4.22
CA PHE A 45 8.71 4.80 -4.62
C PHE A 45 8.87 3.57 -5.51
N ASP A 46 10.03 3.51 -6.17
CA ASP A 46 10.54 2.41 -6.99
C ASP A 46 9.93 1.06 -6.61
N SER A 47 9.01 0.59 -7.45
CA SER A 47 8.62 -0.80 -7.43
C SER A 47 8.30 -1.20 -8.86
N ASP A 48 9.00 -2.22 -9.33
CA ASP A 48 8.62 -3.02 -10.50
C ASP A 48 7.21 -3.64 -10.34
N ALA A 49 6.56 -3.47 -9.18
CA ALA A 49 5.16 -3.80 -8.93
C ALA A 49 4.19 -2.66 -9.34
N PHE A 50 4.56 -1.38 -9.24
CA PHE A 50 3.60 -0.29 -9.43
C PHE A 50 4.24 1.04 -9.84
N GLY A 51 3.97 1.45 -11.07
CA GLY A 51 4.04 2.85 -11.44
C GLY A 51 3.27 3.72 -10.45
N SER A 52 4.00 4.49 -9.65
CA SER A 52 3.66 5.82 -9.16
C SER A 52 2.45 6.06 -8.23
N VAL A 53 1.41 5.20 -8.16
CA VAL A 53 0.18 5.56 -7.42
C VAL A 53 -0.56 4.36 -6.80
N GLY A 54 -0.17 3.11 -7.10
CA GLY A 54 -0.97 1.93 -6.78
C GLY A 54 -0.85 1.35 -5.37
N THR A 55 0.11 1.80 -4.56
CA THR A 55 0.47 1.08 -3.32
C THR A 55 -0.27 1.56 -2.07
N LEU A 56 -0.92 2.73 -2.11
CA LEU A 56 -1.58 3.29 -0.92
C LEU A 56 -2.93 3.89 -1.29
N SER A 57 -3.98 3.19 -0.85
CA SER A 57 -5.36 3.39 -1.28
C SER A 57 -5.53 3.47 -2.82
N PRO A 58 -5.24 2.37 -3.54
CA PRO A 58 -5.38 2.28 -5.00
C PRO A 58 -6.79 2.60 -5.51
N LEU A 59 -7.81 2.46 -4.67
CA LEU A 59 -9.21 2.62 -5.03
C LEU A 59 -9.59 4.03 -5.49
N LEU A 60 -9.05 5.07 -4.84
CA LEU A 60 -9.45 6.45 -5.11
C LEU A 60 -8.33 7.27 -5.75
N ILE A 61 -7.07 7.03 -5.37
CA ILE A 61 -5.97 7.89 -5.83
C ILE A 61 -5.55 7.51 -7.26
N PHE A 62 -5.44 6.22 -7.58
CA PHE A 62 -5.04 5.80 -8.93
C PHE A 62 -6.04 6.27 -10.01
N PRO A 63 -7.36 6.07 -9.88
CA PRO A 63 -8.30 6.55 -10.89
C PRO A 63 -8.34 8.07 -11.02
N LEU A 64 -8.04 8.80 -9.94
CA LEU A 64 -8.13 10.26 -9.92
C LEU A 64 -6.82 10.98 -10.28
N THR A 65 -5.80 10.23 -10.71
CA THR A 65 -4.53 10.77 -11.22
C THR A 65 -4.31 10.39 -12.68
N PRO A 66 -3.61 11.22 -13.47
CA PRO A 66 -3.27 10.86 -14.85
C PRO A 66 -2.41 9.59 -14.89
N ILE A 67 -2.89 8.55 -15.57
CA ILE A 67 -2.17 7.27 -15.67
C ILE A 67 -0.85 7.44 -16.43
N GLU A 68 0.27 7.01 -15.84
CA GLU A 68 1.58 6.91 -16.52
C GLU A 68 1.55 5.75 -17.52
N LEU A 69 1.50 6.06 -18.82
CA LEU A 69 1.22 5.05 -19.86
C LEU A 69 2.28 3.96 -19.94
N HIS A 70 3.56 4.33 -19.87
CA HIS A 70 4.64 3.34 -19.94
C HIS A 70 4.68 2.46 -18.68
N ASP A 71 4.35 3.01 -17.52
CA ASP A 71 4.40 2.22 -16.29
C ASP A 71 3.19 1.28 -16.23
N PHE A 72 2.03 1.69 -16.76
CA PHE A 72 0.85 0.85 -16.82
C PHE A 72 0.94 -0.23 -17.91
N PHE A 73 1.31 0.13 -19.14
CA PHE A 73 1.30 -0.78 -20.31
C PHE A 73 2.68 -1.36 -20.68
N GLY A 74 3.77 -0.89 -20.06
CA GLY A 74 5.13 -1.26 -20.44
C GLY A 74 5.49 -0.77 -21.84
N ASP A 75 6.21 -1.63 -22.58
CA ASP A 75 6.52 -1.44 -24.01
C ASP A 75 5.40 -1.98 -24.94
N THR A 76 4.24 -2.33 -24.39
CA THR A 76 3.15 -2.94 -25.16
C THR A 76 2.54 -1.95 -26.14
N ALA A 77 2.53 -2.32 -27.42
CA ALA A 77 1.84 -1.53 -28.44
C ALA A 77 0.31 -1.70 -28.31
N LEU A 78 -0.40 -0.58 -28.10
CA LEU A 78 -1.86 -0.55 -27.94
C LEU A 78 -2.57 -0.72 -29.28
N THR A 79 -2.76 -1.96 -29.72
CA THR A 79 -3.49 -2.33 -30.95
C THR A 79 -4.94 -2.70 -30.66
N ASP A 80 -5.84 -2.43 -31.60
CA ASP A 80 -7.28 -2.74 -31.50
C ASP A 80 -7.55 -4.19 -31.07
N GLY A 81 -8.43 -4.37 -30.08
CA GLY A 81 -8.81 -5.66 -29.50
C GLY A 81 -7.79 -6.29 -28.55
N LEU A 82 -6.63 -5.64 -28.32
CA LEU A 82 -5.66 -6.12 -27.33
C LEU A 82 -6.22 -5.92 -25.92
N SER A 83 -6.14 -6.95 -25.10
CA SER A 83 -6.51 -6.90 -23.68
C SER A 83 -5.49 -7.65 -22.84
N SER A 84 -5.39 -7.25 -21.57
CA SER A 84 -4.59 -7.94 -20.57
C SER A 84 -5.12 -7.62 -19.18
N VAL A 85 -4.63 -8.36 -18.19
CA VAL A 85 -4.87 -8.07 -16.78
C VAL A 85 -3.54 -7.65 -16.20
N LYS A 86 -3.52 -6.50 -15.53
CA LYS A 86 -2.39 -6.07 -14.73
C LYS A 86 -2.67 -6.46 -13.28
N THR A 87 -2.09 -7.59 -12.89
CA THR A 87 -2.10 -8.07 -11.50
C THR A 87 -1.13 -7.26 -10.68
N SER A 88 -1.57 -6.93 -9.47
CA SER A 88 -0.93 -5.93 -8.65
C SER A 88 -0.91 -6.35 -7.17
N GLY A 89 -1.53 -7.48 -6.83
CA GLY A 89 -1.60 -8.00 -5.47
C GLY A 89 -2.63 -7.31 -4.58
N LEU A 90 -2.87 -6.01 -4.78
CA LEU A 90 -3.95 -5.27 -4.11
C LEU A 90 -5.26 -5.32 -4.90
N MET A 91 -5.17 -5.20 -6.23
CA MET A 91 -6.32 -5.15 -7.15
C MET A 91 -5.93 -5.67 -8.54
N ASP A 92 -6.86 -6.28 -9.28
CA ASP A 92 -6.63 -6.74 -10.63
C ASP A 92 -7.27 -5.79 -11.65
N TRP A 93 -6.41 -5.13 -12.44
CA TRP A 93 -6.85 -4.16 -13.44
C TRP A 93 -6.92 -4.80 -14.82
N SER A 94 -8.13 -5.12 -15.26
CA SER A 94 -8.40 -5.53 -16.64
C SER A 94 -8.39 -4.31 -17.56
N TRP A 95 -7.73 -4.42 -18.70
CA TRP A 95 -7.77 -3.38 -19.72
C TRP A 95 -7.97 -3.94 -21.13
N GLU A 96 -8.62 -3.15 -21.98
CA GLU A 96 -8.92 -3.49 -23.36
C GLU A 96 -8.82 -2.27 -24.28
N VAL A 97 -8.09 -2.41 -25.38
CA VAL A 97 -8.02 -1.41 -26.45
C VAL A 97 -9.27 -1.53 -27.33
N LYS A 98 -10.12 -0.50 -27.30
CA LYS A 98 -11.39 -0.40 -28.05
C LYS A 98 -11.21 0.11 -29.49
N GLY A 99 -9.96 0.36 -29.88
CA GLY A 99 -9.58 0.86 -31.20
C GLY A 99 -9.30 2.37 -31.23
N GLU A 100 -9.16 2.91 -32.43
CA GLU A 100 -8.87 4.34 -32.63
C GLU A 100 -10.14 5.15 -32.89
N ILE A 101 -10.23 6.30 -32.24
CA ILE A 101 -11.32 7.27 -32.43
C ILE A 101 -10.75 8.63 -32.76
N ASN A 102 -11.52 9.42 -33.52
CA ASN A 102 -11.17 10.81 -33.80
C ASN A 102 -11.97 11.74 -32.87
N THR A 103 -11.28 12.61 -32.17
CA THR A 103 -11.85 13.55 -31.20
C THR A 103 -11.65 14.99 -31.66
N ASP A 104 -12.64 15.85 -31.38
CA ASP A 104 -12.57 17.26 -31.79
C ASP A 104 -11.37 18.00 -31.19
N LEU A 105 -10.98 17.65 -29.95
CA LEU A 105 -9.94 18.35 -29.20
C LEU A 105 -8.53 17.79 -29.42
N HIS A 106 -8.39 16.48 -29.67
CA HIS A 106 -7.08 15.82 -29.71
C HIS A 106 -6.79 15.10 -31.03
N GLY A 107 -7.73 15.06 -31.96
CA GLY A 107 -7.62 14.32 -33.22
C GLY A 107 -7.71 12.82 -32.99
N LEU A 108 -6.97 12.05 -33.79
CA LEU A 108 -6.88 10.59 -33.68
C LEU A 108 -6.20 10.18 -32.37
N VAL A 109 -6.89 9.36 -31.59
CA VAL A 109 -6.46 8.81 -30.30
C VAL A 109 -6.84 7.34 -30.21
N THR A 110 -6.08 6.55 -29.44
CA THR A 110 -6.41 5.17 -29.09
C THR A 110 -7.26 5.16 -27.83
N HIS A 111 -8.44 4.54 -27.88
CA HIS A 111 -9.32 4.41 -26.73
C HIS A 111 -9.02 3.10 -26.00
N VAL A 112 -8.74 3.19 -24.70
CA VAL A 112 -8.54 2.04 -23.82
C VAL A 112 -9.53 2.13 -22.66
N SER A 113 -10.23 1.04 -22.40
CA SER A 113 -11.07 0.85 -21.21
C SER A 113 -10.28 0.07 -20.17
N ILE A 114 -10.35 0.49 -18.93
CA ILE A 114 -9.67 -0.11 -17.78
C ILE A 114 -10.72 -0.28 -16.68
N THR A 115 -10.79 -1.46 -16.07
CA THR A 115 -11.78 -1.81 -15.06
C THR A 115 -11.14 -2.63 -13.96
N GLU A 116 -11.61 -2.44 -12.73
CA GLU A 116 -11.26 -3.31 -11.61
C GLU A 116 -12.39 -4.31 -11.37
N GLU A 117 -12.07 -5.60 -11.44
CA GLU A 117 -13.08 -6.67 -11.41
C GLU A 117 -13.39 -7.18 -9.98
N GLY A 118 -12.49 -6.98 -9.02
CA GLY A 118 -12.63 -7.46 -7.64
C GLY A 118 -13.76 -6.77 -6.86
N LEU A 119 -14.05 -5.50 -7.13
CA LEU A 119 -15.11 -4.76 -6.44
C LEU A 119 -16.52 -5.06 -6.96
N ALA A 120 -16.63 -5.38 -8.26
CA ALA A 120 -17.88 -5.47 -9.02
C ALA A 120 -18.92 -6.41 -8.40
N THR A 121 -18.43 -7.41 -7.66
CA THR A 121 -19.22 -8.48 -7.05
C THR A 121 -19.52 -8.25 -5.58
N CYS A 122 -18.91 -7.24 -4.93
CA CYS A 122 -19.00 -7.02 -3.49
C CYS A 122 -19.46 -5.60 -3.14
N VAL A 123 -18.62 -4.58 -3.36
CA VAL A 123 -18.86 -3.20 -2.87
C VAL A 123 -19.06 -2.17 -3.97
N GLY A 124 -18.96 -2.49 -5.27
CA GLY A 124 -19.23 -1.50 -6.33
C GLY A 124 -18.29 -1.64 -7.52
N HIS A 125 -17.87 -0.57 -8.18
CA HIS A 125 -17.03 -0.66 -9.38
C HIS A 125 -16.07 0.53 -9.52
N VAL A 126 -14.99 0.30 -10.26
CA VAL A 126 -14.09 1.36 -10.73
C VAL A 126 -13.86 1.16 -12.23
N ASN A 127 -14.33 2.12 -13.03
CA ASN A 127 -14.17 2.13 -14.48
C ASN A 127 -13.39 3.38 -14.90
N ILE A 128 -12.42 3.20 -15.78
CA ILE A 128 -11.59 4.27 -16.33
C ILE A 128 -11.51 4.12 -17.84
N ASP A 129 -11.89 5.16 -18.57
CA ASP A 129 -11.69 5.26 -20.02
C ASP A 129 -10.59 6.29 -20.32
N ILE A 130 -9.53 5.86 -21.01
CA ILE A 130 -8.45 6.75 -21.41
C ILE A 130 -8.37 6.90 -22.93
N HIS A 131 -7.98 8.10 -23.34
CA HIS A 131 -7.59 8.41 -24.72
C HIS A 131 -6.09 8.62 -24.77
N VAL A 132 -5.40 7.74 -25.48
CA VAL A 132 -3.95 7.74 -25.63
C VAL A 132 -3.57 8.37 -26.96
N LYS A 133 -2.55 9.23 -26.94
CA LYS A 133 -2.01 9.86 -28.14
C LYS A 133 -0.51 9.64 -28.21
N HIS A 134 -0.05 9.12 -29.35
CA HIS A 134 1.35 8.86 -29.61
C HIS A 134 2.26 10.04 -29.23
N GLY A 135 3.36 9.73 -28.53
CA GLY A 135 4.34 10.70 -28.05
C GLY A 135 3.95 11.48 -26.79
N ASN A 136 2.83 11.15 -26.14
CA ASN A 136 2.50 11.67 -24.81
C ASN A 136 2.76 10.58 -23.76
N PRO A 137 3.37 10.92 -22.61
CA PRO A 137 3.57 9.98 -21.50
C PRO A 137 2.29 9.72 -20.69
N TRP A 138 1.29 10.61 -20.78
CA TRP A 138 -0.01 10.50 -20.12
C TRP A 138 -1.16 10.51 -21.15
N PRO A 139 -2.35 10.01 -20.78
CA PRO A 139 -3.58 10.18 -21.55
C PRO A 139 -3.84 11.66 -21.86
N VAL A 140 -4.37 11.92 -23.05
CA VAL A 140 -4.88 13.26 -23.38
C VAL A 140 -6.26 13.49 -22.79
N LYS A 141 -6.98 12.41 -22.44
CA LYS A 141 -8.24 12.42 -21.71
C LYS A 141 -8.36 11.15 -20.87
N GLN A 142 -8.90 11.26 -19.67
CA GLN A 142 -9.23 10.16 -18.77
C GLN A 142 -10.61 10.44 -18.16
N VAL A 143 -11.52 9.49 -18.26
CA VAL A 143 -12.87 9.55 -17.70
C VAL A 143 -12.95 8.46 -16.63
N VAL A 144 -13.42 8.83 -15.46
CA VAL A 144 -13.39 7.99 -14.27
C VAL A 144 -14.80 7.88 -13.73
N ASP A 145 -15.22 6.66 -13.43
CA ASP A 145 -16.49 6.34 -12.81
C ASP A 145 -16.25 5.34 -11.68
N ILE A 146 -16.40 5.81 -10.44
CA ILE A 146 -16.25 5.01 -9.22
C ILE A 146 -17.61 4.96 -8.53
N LEU A 147 -18.01 3.76 -8.13
CA LEU A 147 -19.13 3.50 -7.24
C LEU A 147 -18.62 2.60 -6.13
N LEU A 148 -18.78 3.01 -4.87
CA LEU A 148 -18.54 2.17 -3.71
C LEU A 148 -19.77 2.26 -2.80
N ASP A 149 -20.32 1.14 -2.37
CA ASP A 149 -21.53 1.01 -1.57
C ASP A 149 -21.31 -0.10 -0.53
N LYS A 150 -21.08 0.32 0.71
CA LYS A 150 -20.73 -0.56 1.83
C LYS A 150 -21.91 -1.43 2.28
N ASP A 151 -23.13 -1.00 2.00
CA ASP A 151 -24.37 -1.64 2.47
C ASP A 151 -24.95 -2.66 1.46
N ALA A 152 -24.31 -2.81 0.29
CA ALA A 152 -24.88 -3.55 -0.84
C ALA A 152 -24.60 -5.07 -0.84
N GLY A 153 -23.73 -5.60 0.04
CA GLY A 153 -23.32 -7.01 0.05
C GLY A 153 -23.70 -7.77 1.33
N GLU A 154 -24.46 -8.87 1.20
CA GLU A 154 -24.79 -9.78 2.32
C GLU A 154 -23.72 -10.88 2.57
N ASP A 155 -22.73 -11.04 1.69
CA ASP A 155 -21.81 -12.20 1.70
C ASP A 155 -20.39 -11.82 1.22
N CYS A 156 -19.87 -10.72 1.76
CA CYS A 156 -18.47 -10.35 1.59
C CYS A 156 -17.69 -10.91 2.80
N SER A 157 -17.31 -12.20 2.76
CA SER A 157 -16.40 -12.83 3.74
C SER A 157 -14.96 -12.33 3.55
N LEU A 158 -14.80 -11.01 3.45
CA LEU A 158 -13.54 -10.28 3.35
C LEU A 158 -13.15 -9.78 4.75
N GLU A 159 -13.45 -10.54 5.80
CA GLU A 159 -13.15 -10.17 7.20
C GLU A 159 -11.64 -9.96 7.46
N GLY A 160 -10.76 -10.50 6.59
CA GLY A 160 -9.32 -10.20 6.61
C GLY A 160 -8.81 -9.27 5.49
N LEU A 161 -9.53 -9.14 4.38
CA LEU A 161 -8.96 -8.68 3.10
C LEU A 161 -9.11 -7.18 2.85
N ILE A 162 -10.05 -6.51 3.53
CA ILE A 162 -10.29 -5.09 3.27
C ILE A 162 -10.67 -4.29 4.51
N SER A 163 -10.69 -4.89 5.70
CA SER A 163 -11.02 -4.15 6.92
C SER A 163 -10.10 -2.95 7.10
N ASN A 164 -8.77 -3.10 6.98
CA ASN A 164 -7.86 -1.96 7.16
C ASN A 164 -7.88 -0.89 6.03
N TYR A 165 -8.42 -1.17 4.85
CA TYR A 165 -8.48 -0.22 3.72
C TYR A 165 -9.89 0.34 3.45
N LEU A 166 -10.96 -0.39 3.78
CA LEU A 166 -12.36 0.09 3.72
C LEU A 166 -12.83 0.72 5.04
N LEU A 167 -12.06 0.61 6.13
CA LEU A 167 -12.38 1.30 7.39
C LEU A 167 -12.46 2.83 7.22
N ASP A 168 -11.82 3.39 6.19
CA ASP A 168 -11.86 4.82 5.84
C ASP A 168 -12.90 5.17 4.75
N LEU A 169 -13.66 4.21 4.21
CA LEU A 169 -14.79 4.57 3.35
C LEU A 169 -15.93 5.12 4.21
N PRO A 170 -16.53 6.27 3.82
CA PRO A 170 -17.69 6.80 4.53
C PRO A 170 -18.81 5.76 4.53
N ASP A 171 -19.50 5.64 5.66
CA ASP A 171 -20.68 4.77 5.73
C ASP A 171 -21.70 5.18 4.66
N GLY A 172 -22.25 4.17 3.97
CA GLY A 172 -23.17 4.34 2.85
C GLY A 172 -22.51 4.25 1.47
N ARG A 173 -22.87 5.16 0.56
CA ARG A 173 -22.55 5.09 -0.86
C ARG A 173 -21.72 6.28 -1.34
N LEU A 174 -20.54 6.00 -1.89
CA LEU A 174 -19.67 6.94 -2.58
C LEU A 174 -19.82 6.80 -4.10
N VAL A 175 -20.02 7.92 -4.79
CA VAL A 175 -20.04 7.99 -6.26
C VAL A 175 -19.09 9.08 -6.71
N VAL A 176 -18.08 8.73 -7.51
CA VAL A 176 -17.14 9.70 -8.09
C VAL A 176 -17.21 9.63 -9.60
N SER A 177 -17.49 10.77 -10.23
CA SER A 177 -17.38 10.93 -11.68
C SER A 177 -16.40 12.06 -11.99
N ALA A 178 -15.30 11.73 -12.66
CA ALA A 178 -14.25 12.70 -12.96
C ALA A 178 -13.85 12.65 -14.44
N VAL A 179 -13.50 13.81 -15.00
CA VAL A 179 -12.94 13.93 -16.35
C VAL A 179 -11.67 14.75 -16.29
N ILE A 180 -10.54 14.09 -16.53
CA ILE A 180 -9.22 14.71 -16.63
C ILE A 180 -8.93 14.90 -18.13
N THR A 181 -8.59 16.13 -18.55
CA THR A 181 -8.33 16.41 -19.98
C THR A 181 -7.14 17.34 -20.13
N LYS A 182 -6.26 17.00 -21.08
CA LYS A 182 -5.09 17.80 -21.42
C LYS A 182 -5.52 19.11 -22.08
N THR A 183 -5.28 20.23 -21.42
CA THR A 183 -5.58 21.57 -21.96
C THR A 183 -4.39 22.17 -22.71
N SER A 184 -3.17 21.92 -22.26
CA SER A 184 -1.93 22.39 -22.88
C SER A 184 -0.76 21.46 -22.59
N SER A 185 0.35 21.60 -23.33
CA SER A 185 1.62 20.96 -23.01
C SER A 185 2.77 21.82 -23.49
N ASN A 186 3.86 21.85 -22.72
CA ASN A 186 5.11 22.47 -23.09
C ASN A 186 6.21 21.41 -23.06
N PHE A 187 7.07 21.41 -24.06
CA PHE A 187 8.23 20.52 -24.12
C PHE A 187 9.49 21.30 -23.75
N GLY A 188 10.41 20.66 -23.02
CA GLY A 188 11.74 21.21 -22.79
C GLY A 188 12.53 21.38 -24.09
N SER A 189 13.50 22.29 -24.09
CA SER A 189 14.38 22.53 -25.26
C SER A 189 15.53 21.52 -25.38
N THR A 190 15.83 20.80 -24.31
CA THR A 190 16.94 19.86 -24.22
C THR A 190 16.40 18.44 -24.29
N PRO A 191 16.75 17.64 -25.31
CA PRO A 191 16.43 16.23 -25.34
C PRO A 191 17.07 15.50 -24.15
N VAL A 192 16.32 14.60 -23.52
CA VAL A 192 16.88 13.69 -22.53
C VAL A 192 17.57 12.54 -23.27
N HIS A 193 18.83 12.29 -22.93
CA HIS A 193 19.58 11.15 -23.42
C HIS A 193 19.34 9.96 -22.49
N TRP A 194 18.24 9.24 -22.73
CA TRP A 194 17.91 8.01 -22.01
C TRP A 194 19.00 6.93 -22.21
N ASP A 195 19.02 5.93 -21.34
CA ASP A 195 20.00 4.82 -21.31
C ASP A 195 21.45 5.27 -21.12
N THR A 196 21.65 6.50 -20.63
CA THR A 196 22.99 7.05 -20.42
C THR A 196 23.27 7.08 -18.94
N ALA A 197 24.27 6.29 -18.51
CA ALA A 197 24.79 6.36 -17.16
C ALA A 197 25.33 7.77 -16.86
N TYR A 198 25.07 8.26 -15.66
CA TYR A 198 25.52 9.57 -15.19
C TYR A 198 26.39 9.42 -13.94
N ALA A 199 27.30 10.36 -13.74
CA ALA A 199 28.18 10.33 -12.57
C ALA A 199 27.36 10.48 -11.28
N GLY A 200 27.49 9.51 -10.37
CA GLY A 200 26.71 9.47 -9.13
C GLY A 200 25.33 8.83 -9.26
N SER A 201 25.04 8.10 -10.34
CA SER A 201 23.89 7.19 -10.36
C SER A 201 24.07 6.16 -9.23
N PRO A 202 23.08 6.02 -8.32
CA PRO A 202 23.13 4.99 -7.29
C PRO A 202 23.27 3.63 -7.99
N SER A 203 24.17 2.80 -7.50
CA SER A 203 24.25 1.42 -7.95
C SER A 203 23.07 0.61 -7.39
N SER A 204 22.59 -0.37 -8.15
CA SER A 204 21.55 -1.29 -7.65
C SER A 204 22.04 -1.95 -6.36
N GLY A 205 21.26 -1.80 -5.28
CA GLY A 205 21.61 -2.33 -3.96
C GLY A 205 22.51 -1.44 -3.10
N GLU A 206 22.89 -0.23 -3.52
CA GLU A 206 23.78 0.65 -2.73
C GLU A 206 23.19 1.09 -1.39
N ASP A 207 21.86 1.19 -1.30
CA ASP A 207 21.14 1.57 -0.08
C ASP A 207 20.49 0.39 0.65
N VAL A 208 20.68 -0.84 0.15
CA VAL A 208 20.18 -2.07 0.79
C VAL A 208 21.15 -2.47 1.89
N PRO A 209 20.70 -2.53 3.17
CA PRO A 209 21.55 -2.97 4.26
C PRO A 209 22.01 -4.42 4.08
N ALA A 210 23.26 -4.72 4.46
CA ALA A 210 23.88 -6.03 4.25
C ALA A 210 23.54 -7.09 5.32
N SER A 211 22.60 -6.82 6.23
CA SER A 211 22.38 -7.57 7.47
C SER A 211 21.04 -8.30 7.52
N GLN A 212 20.60 -8.88 6.39
CA GLN A 212 19.41 -9.73 6.38
C GLN A 212 19.65 -10.99 7.22
N GLN A 213 18.58 -11.49 7.85
CA GLN A 213 18.59 -12.67 8.71
C GLN A 213 17.47 -13.62 8.28
N HIS A 214 17.79 -14.92 8.29
CA HIS A 214 16.78 -15.98 8.22
C HIS A 214 16.12 -16.16 9.59
N TRP A 215 14.83 -16.45 9.60
CA TRP A 215 14.04 -16.64 10.82
C TRP A 215 13.04 -17.77 10.67
N GLU A 216 12.71 -18.41 11.80
CA GLU A 216 11.86 -19.61 11.83
C GLU A 216 10.53 -19.39 12.56
N GLU A 217 10.52 -18.58 13.63
CA GLU A 217 9.36 -18.38 14.49
C GLU A 217 8.64 -17.06 14.19
N ALA A 218 9.38 -15.97 14.04
CA ALA A 218 8.87 -14.64 13.71
C ALA A 218 9.98 -13.78 13.11
N MET A 219 9.62 -12.71 12.41
CA MET A 219 10.60 -11.74 11.91
C MET A 219 11.38 -11.15 13.09
N PRO A 220 12.73 -11.09 13.04
CA PRO A 220 13.52 -10.54 14.13
C PRO A 220 13.17 -9.07 14.37
N ASP A 221 12.86 -8.71 15.60
CA ASP A 221 12.55 -7.33 15.95
C ASP A 221 13.83 -6.56 16.23
N GLU A 222 14.57 -6.96 17.27
CA GLU A 222 15.80 -6.29 17.74
C GLU A 222 15.65 -4.76 17.93
N SER A 223 14.43 -4.25 18.14
CA SER A 223 14.19 -2.83 18.40
C SER A 223 14.83 -2.38 19.71
N ILE A 224 15.41 -1.18 19.67
CA ILE A 224 15.87 -0.45 20.87
C ILE A 224 14.92 0.69 21.26
N LEU A 225 13.85 0.90 20.49
CA LEU A 225 12.87 1.97 20.69
C LEU A 225 11.67 1.49 21.53
N ARG A 226 11.36 0.18 21.47
CA ARG A 226 10.25 -0.44 22.18
C ARG A 226 10.79 -1.35 23.29
N ASP A 227 10.33 -1.13 24.51
CA ASP A 227 10.74 -1.95 25.67
C ASP A 227 10.13 -3.37 25.64
N PHE A 228 9.00 -3.55 24.92
CA PHE A 228 8.31 -4.82 24.73
C PHE A 228 8.37 -5.22 23.25
N ASP A 229 9.55 -5.66 22.81
CA ASP A 229 9.79 -6.19 21.47
C ASP A 229 9.07 -7.53 21.22
N LEU A 230 9.07 -7.98 19.96
CA LEU A 230 8.37 -9.20 19.56
C LEU A 230 8.93 -10.45 20.24
N GLU A 231 10.26 -10.54 20.40
CA GLU A 231 10.89 -11.65 21.10
C GLU A 231 10.44 -11.72 22.57
N SER A 232 10.35 -10.57 23.25
CA SER A 232 9.82 -10.48 24.60
C SER A 232 8.35 -10.89 24.67
N ALA A 233 7.54 -10.56 23.65
CA ALA A 233 6.14 -10.95 23.56
C ALA A 233 5.98 -12.47 23.37
N ILE A 234 6.74 -13.07 22.45
CA ILE A 234 6.77 -14.52 22.23
C ILE A 234 7.23 -15.24 23.50
N GLN A 235 8.32 -14.80 24.13
CA GLN A 235 8.79 -15.38 25.39
C GLN A 235 7.71 -15.27 26.50
N CYS A 236 7.02 -14.14 26.57
CA CYS A 236 5.89 -13.92 27.48
C CYS A 236 4.76 -14.93 27.24
N LEU A 237 4.36 -15.16 25.98
CA LEU A 237 3.37 -16.16 25.59
C LEU A 237 3.79 -17.57 26.03
N MET A 238 5.02 -17.95 25.69
CA MET A 238 5.56 -19.29 25.96
C MET A 238 5.68 -19.58 27.46
N ASP A 239 6.10 -18.60 28.27
CA ASP A 239 6.30 -18.80 29.70
C ASP A 239 5.01 -18.76 30.53
N ASN A 240 4.07 -17.89 30.15
CA ASN A 240 2.90 -17.59 30.99
C ASN A 240 1.59 -18.19 30.45
N HIS A 241 1.52 -18.47 29.15
CA HIS A 241 0.34 -18.96 28.45
C HIS A 241 0.67 -20.21 27.61
N SER A 242 1.55 -21.07 28.12
CA SER A 242 2.08 -22.25 27.43
C SER A 242 1.04 -23.29 26.96
N SER A 243 -0.23 -23.15 27.36
CA SER A 243 -1.34 -24.02 26.98
C SER A 243 -2.32 -23.36 26.00
N SER A 244 -1.98 -22.17 25.47
CA SER A 244 -2.72 -21.57 24.35
C SER A 244 -2.29 -22.22 23.04
N ASP A 245 -3.21 -22.34 22.09
CA ASP A 245 -2.94 -22.93 20.78
C ASP A 245 -1.78 -22.22 20.06
N ALA A 246 -1.71 -20.89 20.18
CA ALA A 246 -0.59 -20.10 19.68
C ALA A 246 0.78 -20.51 20.27
N ALA A 247 0.83 -20.76 21.59
CA ALA A 247 2.07 -21.20 22.24
C ALA A 247 2.45 -22.64 21.85
N GLU A 248 1.45 -23.51 21.67
CA GLU A 248 1.67 -24.88 21.20
C GLU A 248 2.18 -24.90 19.75
N ALA A 249 1.59 -24.08 18.87
CA ALA A 249 1.99 -23.90 17.49
C ALA A 249 3.44 -23.42 17.38
N LEU A 250 3.80 -22.32 18.07
CA LEU A 250 5.16 -21.76 18.05
C LEU A 250 6.18 -22.69 18.71
N GLY A 251 5.79 -23.47 19.73
CA GLY A 251 6.64 -24.48 20.34
C GLY A 251 6.93 -25.70 19.46
N ALA A 252 6.18 -25.87 18.37
CA ALA A 252 6.35 -26.93 17.39
C ALA A 252 7.04 -26.39 16.12
N ALA A 253 6.37 -26.49 14.98
CA ALA A 253 6.87 -26.01 13.69
C ALA A 253 6.05 -24.81 13.17
N GLY A 254 5.24 -24.16 14.00
CA GLY A 254 4.50 -22.96 13.62
C GLY A 254 5.35 -21.69 13.56
N TYR A 255 4.78 -20.62 12.99
CA TYR A 255 5.41 -19.31 12.92
C TYR A 255 4.37 -18.18 12.92
N VAL A 256 4.81 -16.98 13.29
CA VAL A 256 4.05 -15.72 13.24
C VAL A 256 4.20 -15.13 11.84
N TRP A 257 3.11 -15.13 11.08
CA TRP A 257 3.09 -14.60 9.72
C TRP A 257 2.68 -13.11 9.67
N GLN A 258 2.08 -12.60 10.75
CA GLN A 258 1.77 -11.18 10.90
C GLN A 258 1.91 -10.77 12.37
N ALA A 259 2.55 -9.63 12.62
CA ALA A 259 2.59 -9.05 13.96
C ALA A 259 2.44 -7.54 13.88
N THR A 260 1.56 -6.95 14.70
CA THR A 260 1.37 -5.50 14.81
C THR A 260 1.46 -5.05 16.26
N TYR A 261 2.34 -4.10 16.52
CA TYR A 261 2.49 -3.46 17.82
C TYR A 261 1.70 -2.15 17.85
N SER A 262 0.94 -1.93 18.93
CA SER A 262 0.26 -0.66 19.21
C SER A 262 0.11 -0.47 20.73
N THR A 263 0.49 0.68 21.29
CA THR A 263 0.26 1.01 22.71
C THR A 263 0.61 -0.13 23.70
N ASP A 264 1.83 -0.65 23.67
CA ASP A 264 2.31 -1.76 24.52
C ASP A 264 1.56 -3.10 24.36
N GLU A 265 0.93 -3.29 23.20
CA GLU A 265 0.19 -4.48 22.82
C GLU A 265 0.72 -5.04 21.50
N TRP A 266 0.88 -6.36 21.45
CA TRP A 266 1.15 -7.11 20.24
C TRP A 266 -0.08 -7.90 19.81
N ASN A 267 -0.53 -7.66 18.58
CA ASN A 267 -1.44 -8.55 17.88
C ASN A 267 -0.62 -9.43 16.94
N MET A 268 -0.60 -10.74 17.20
CA MET A 268 0.21 -11.71 16.46
C MET A 268 -0.69 -12.78 15.85
N SER A 269 -0.60 -12.95 14.54
CA SER A 269 -1.24 -14.03 13.80
C SER A 269 -0.24 -15.15 13.53
N TRP A 270 -0.64 -16.38 13.81
CA TRP A 270 0.21 -17.56 13.77
C TRP A 270 -0.40 -18.65 12.88
N VAL A 271 0.44 -19.58 12.43
CA VAL A 271 0.05 -20.80 11.70
C VAL A 271 0.95 -21.96 12.13
N ASP A 272 0.39 -23.17 12.27
CA ASP A 272 1.10 -24.41 12.58
C ASP A 272 1.27 -25.33 11.36
N ASP A 273 2.03 -26.42 11.52
CA ASP A 273 2.33 -27.38 10.44
C ASP A 273 1.15 -28.30 10.06
N ASP A 274 0.06 -28.27 10.82
CA ASP A 274 -1.22 -28.91 10.51
C ASP A 274 -2.19 -27.93 9.82
N GLU A 275 -1.73 -26.73 9.42
CA GLU A 275 -2.52 -25.65 8.79
C GLU A 275 -3.65 -25.11 9.70
N ASN A 276 -3.53 -25.28 11.03
CA ASN A 276 -4.31 -24.50 11.97
C ASN A 276 -3.67 -23.13 12.12
N ALA A 277 -4.50 -22.12 12.24
CA ALA A 277 -4.04 -20.74 12.34
C ALA A 277 -4.96 -19.96 13.27
N GLY A 278 -4.45 -18.86 13.79
CA GLY A 278 -5.22 -17.98 14.66
C GLY A 278 -4.49 -16.67 14.91
N TRP A 279 -5.01 -15.91 15.85
CA TRP A 279 -4.36 -14.69 16.34
C TRP A 279 -4.46 -14.58 17.86
N VAL A 280 -3.51 -13.86 18.44
CA VAL A 280 -3.44 -13.56 19.87
C VAL A 280 -3.10 -12.10 20.09
N ILE A 281 -3.72 -11.51 21.11
CA ILE A 281 -3.40 -10.16 21.59
C ILE A 281 -2.72 -10.27 22.95
N LEU A 282 -1.46 -9.85 23.01
CA LEU A 282 -0.65 -9.80 24.23
C LEU A 282 -0.40 -8.37 24.66
N ARG A 283 -0.70 -8.09 25.94
CA ARG A 283 -0.44 -6.80 26.57
C ARG A 283 0.67 -6.94 27.60
N HIS A 284 1.57 -5.96 27.62
CA HIS A 284 2.53 -5.80 28.70
C HIS A 284 2.09 -4.67 29.64
N ARG A 285 1.59 -5.02 30.83
CA ARG A 285 1.19 -4.02 31.85
C ARG A 285 1.69 -4.43 33.23
N ASP A 286 2.30 -3.47 33.95
CA ASP A 286 2.73 -3.64 35.34
C ASP A 286 3.54 -4.93 35.60
N SER A 287 4.44 -5.30 34.68
CA SER A 287 5.24 -6.55 34.69
C SER A 287 4.47 -7.87 34.54
N GLY A 288 3.20 -7.80 34.15
CA GLY A 288 2.37 -8.95 33.81
C GLY A 288 2.22 -9.13 32.31
N CYS A 289 2.53 -10.33 31.83
CA CYS A 289 2.21 -10.82 30.49
C CYS A 289 0.73 -11.23 30.42
N ILE A 290 -0.11 -10.42 29.76
CA ILE A 290 -1.56 -10.64 29.72
C ILE A 290 -1.98 -11.06 28.31
N LEU A 291 -2.50 -12.27 28.16
CA LEU A 291 -3.27 -12.68 27.00
C LEU A 291 -4.64 -12.01 27.07
N ALA A 292 -4.84 -10.94 26.29
CA ALA A 292 -6.05 -10.15 26.31
C ALA A 292 -7.17 -10.84 25.54
N GLU A 293 -6.84 -11.40 24.37
CA GLU A 293 -7.77 -12.06 23.48
C GLU A 293 -7.04 -13.04 22.57
N SER A 294 -7.74 -14.07 22.11
CA SER A 294 -7.24 -15.05 21.16
C SER A 294 -8.39 -15.66 20.37
N HIS A 295 -8.13 -16.01 19.13
CA HIS A 295 -9.12 -16.68 18.28
C HIS A 295 -8.42 -17.55 17.25
N ASP A 296 -9.04 -18.68 16.93
CA ASP A 296 -8.58 -19.58 15.88
C ASP A 296 -9.40 -19.34 14.62
N TYR A 297 -8.74 -19.36 13.48
CA TYR A 297 -9.38 -19.37 12.18
C TYR A 297 -9.94 -20.77 11.87
N ASP A 298 -10.78 -20.85 10.83
CA ASP A 298 -11.18 -22.13 10.29
C ASP A 298 -9.95 -22.87 9.72
N GLU A 299 -9.94 -24.21 9.83
CA GLU A 299 -8.86 -25.07 9.34
C GLU A 299 -8.55 -24.81 7.85
N GLY A 300 -7.26 -24.67 7.51
CA GLY A 300 -6.82 -24.43 6.13
C GLY A 300 -7.02 -23.00 5.62
N THR A 301 -7.34 -22.03 6.50
CA THR A 301 -7.45 -20.60 6.15
C THR A 301 -6.08 -20.03 5.74
N VAL A 302 -5.03 -20.41 6.45
CA VAL A 302 -3.65 -19.97 6.20
C VAL A 302 -2.80 -21.20 5.96
N PRO A 303 -2.17 -21.34 4.77
CA PRO A 303 -1.29 -22.47 4.54
C PRO A 303 0.06 -22.25 5.20
N TRP A 304 0.67 -23.38 5.52
CA TRP A 304 1.97 -23.43 6.16
C TRP A 304 3.05 -23.79 5.15
N ASP A 305 4.06 -22.93 4.98
CA ASP A 305 5.30 -23.29 4.28
C ASP A 305 6.50 -22.48 4.78
N ARG A 306 7.27 -23.07 5.68
CA ARG A 306 8.52 -22.47 6.19
C ARG A 306 9.59 -22.25 5.11
N ASN A 307 9.56 -22.99 4.01
CA ASN A 307 10.59 -22.86 2.96
C ASN A 307 10.42 -21.59 2.11
N GLN A 308 9.25 -20.94 2.23
CA GLN A 308 8.94 -19.71 1.52
C GLN A 308 9.27 -18.45 2.33
N ILE A 309 9.76 -18.58 3.57
CA ILE A 309 10.14 -17.44 4.40
C ILE A 309 11.48 -16.86 3.89
N PRO A 310 11.50 -15.63 3.34
CA PRO A 310 12.72 -15.02 2.84
C PRO A 310 13.59 -14.48 3.98
N GLU A 311 14.85 -14.14 3.66
CA GLU A 311 15.72 -13.43 4.60
C GLU A 311 15.33 -11.95 4.67
N THR A 312 15.17 -11.42 5.88
CA THR A 312 14.65 -10.06 6.10
C THR A 312 15.60 -9.24 6.96
N LEU A 313 15.54 -7.92 6.84
CA LEU A 313 16.11 -7.01 7.82
C LEU A 313 15.31 -7.09 9.14
N THR A 314 15.89 -6.64 10.24
CA THR A 314 15.16 -6.61 11.53
C THR A 314 14.14 -5.48 11.58
N LEU A 315 13.04 -5.63 12.33
CA LEU A 315 12.04 -4.57 12.49
C LEU A 315 12.70 -3.30 13.02
N GLY A 316 13.56 -3.40 14.03
CA GLY A 316 14.30 -2.27 14.61
C GLY A 316 15.14 -1.51 13.59
N LEU A 317 15.81 -2.19 12.66
CA LEU A 317 16.55 -1.52 11.59
C LEU A 317 15.61 -0.79 10.62
N LEU A 318 14.47 -1.40 10.30
CA LEU A 318 13.45 -0.75 9.47
C LEU A 318 12.83 0.46 10.18
N GLU A 319 12.58 0.37 11.49
CA GLU A 319 12.10 1.50 12.33
C GLU A 319 13.08 2.68 12.25
N GLU A 320 14.37 2.44 12.46
CA GLU A 320 15.41 3.48 12.37
C GLU A 320 15.42 4.16 11.00
N ARG A 321 15.26 3.38 9.91
CA ARG A 321 15.23 3.92 8.54
C ARG A 321 13.99 4.76 8.27
N VAL A 322 12.82 4.36 8.78
CA VAL A 322 11.57 5.11 8.64
C VAL A 322 11.63 6.43 9.40
N LEU A 323 12.13 6.37 10.64
CA LEU A 323 12.21 7.52 11.53
C LEU A 323 13.35 8.49 11.18
N ASP A 324 14.21 8.14 10.22
CA ASP A 324 15.24 9.04 9.69
C ASP A 324 14.60 10.15 8.83
N ALA A 325 14.43 11.33 9.44
CA ALA A 325 13.93 12.53 8.78
C ALA A 325 14.78 13.00 7.59
N SER A 326 16.03 12.56 7.45
CA SER A 326 16.85 12.87 6.26
C SER A 326 16.44 12.03 5.05
N ARG A 327 15.86 10.84 5.27
CA ARG A 327 15.34 9.95 4.24
C ARG A 327 13.90 10.30 3.89
N TYR A 328 13.03 10.45 4.90
CA TYR A 328 11.60 10.66 4.71
C TYR A 328 11.08 11.89 5.47
N PRO A 329 11.55 13.12 5.15
CA PRO A 329 11.19 14.33 5.90
C PRO A 329 9.67 14.61 5.89
N ASP A 330 9.01 14.33 4.77
CA ASP A 330 7.57 14.55 4.59
C ASP A 330 6.70 13.57 5.40
N LEU A 331 7.16 12.33 5.58
CA LEU A 331 6.45 11.31 6.37
C LEU A 331 6.70 11.52 7.87
N ASN A 332 7.94 11.83 8.24
CA ASN A 332 8.39 11.89 9.63
C ASN A 332 7.52 12.79 10.52
N GLN A 333 7.03 13.91 9.99
CA GLN A 333 6.13 14.82 10.70
C GLN A 333 4.81 14.19 11.18
N PHE A 334 4.41 13.04 10.60
CA PHE A 334 3.18 12.34 10.93
C PHE A 334 3.42 11.08 11.77
N ILE A 335 4.64 10.60 11.93
CA ILE A 335 4.88 9.31 12.57
C ILE A 335 5.89 9.37 13.71
N SER A 336 6.61 10.49 13.86
CA SER A 336 7.62 10.67 14.89
C SER A 336 7.27 11.79 15.85
N ASP A 337 7.59 11.60 17.14
CA ASP A 337 7.54 12.64 18.17
C ASP A 337 8.87 13.42 18.33
N GLY A 338 9.86 13.11 17.48
CA GLY A 338 11.21 13.66 17.49
C GLY A 338 12.24 12.86 18.31
N SER A 339 11.80 11.87 19.08
CA SER A 339 12.66 10.93 19.82
C SER A 339 12.43 9.46 19.47
N GLY A 340 11.27 9.13 18.92
CA GLY A 340 10.91 7.81 18.41
C GLY A 340 9.59 7.89 17.63
N TRP A 341 8.78 6.84 17.74
CA TRP A 341 7.43 6.81 17.20
C TRP A 341 6.51 7.79 17.93
N GLU A 342 5.56 8.40 17.22
CA GLU A 342 4.38 8.96 17.86
C GLU A 342 3.63 7.82 18.58
N PRO A 343 3.18 8.02 19.84
CA PRO A 343 2.48 6.98 20.62
C PRO A 343 1.24 6.36 19.97
N SER A 344 0.56 7.04 19.04
CA SER A 344 -0.61 6.52 18.34
C SER A 344 -0.29 5.70 17.08
N VAL A 345 0.98 5.56 16.73
CA VAL A 345 1.40 4.76 15.58
C VAL A 345 1.36 3.28 15.92
N SER A 346 0.67 2.50 15.09
CA SER A 346 0.86 1.06 15.01
C SER A 346 2.00 0.74 14.04
N TYR A 347 2.80 -0.27 14.36
CA TYR A 347 3.92 -0.70 13.51
C TYR A 347 4.09 -2.21 13.58
N GLY A 348 4.40 -2.85 12.46
CA GLY A 348 4.44 -4.30 12.38
C GLY A 348 4.93 -4.82 11.04
N TYR A 349 4.80 -6.12 10.84
CA TYR A 349 5.07 -6.78 9.58
C TYR A 349 3.98 -7.77 9.16
N LEU A 350 4.03 -8.09 7.87
CA LEU A 350 3.23 -9.10 7.20
C LEU A 350 4.13 -9.90 6.26
N LEU A 351 4.15 -11.23 6.46
CA LEU A 351 4.64 -12.20 5.48
C LEU A 351 3.47 -12.56 4.56
N ALA A 352 3.48 -12.02 3.34
CA ALA A 352 2.55 -12.43 2.31
C ALA A 352 3.15 -13.64 1.57
N THR A 353 2.58 -14.82 1.79
CA THR A 353 2.80 -15.97 0.89
C THR A 353 1.71 -15.97 -0.17
N ALA A 354 1.93 -16.62 -1.32
CA ALA A 354 1.04 -16.69 -2.49
C ALA A 354 -0.40 -17.21 -2.24
N SER A 355 -0.81 -17.35 -0.99
CA SER A 355 -2.03 -17.99 -0.53
C SER A 355 -2.67 -17.33 0.71
N VAL A 356 -2.06 -16.29 1.28
CA VAL A 356 -2.64 -15.44 2.36
C VAL A 356 -2.93 -14.02 1.85
N ASP A 357 -3.20 -13.93 0.55
CA ASP A 357 -2.94 -12.76 -0.30
C ASP A 357 -3.65 -11.45 0.12
N LEU A 358 -2.88 -10.48 0.62
CA LEU A 358 -3.21 -9.04 0.64
C LEU A 358 -2.22 -8.22 -0.21
N LEU A 359 -1.15 -8.87 -0.66
CA LEU A 359 -0.08 -8.36 -1.50
C LEU A 359 0.43 -9.62 -2.21
N SER A 360 0.15 -9.80 -3.51
CA SER A 360 0.70 -10.92 -4.29
C SER A 360 2.19 -10.68 -4.60
N LEU A 361 2.89 -10.28 -3.56
CA LEU A 361 4.29 -10.03 -3.49
C LEU A 361 4.78 -11.22 -2.67
N ASP A 362 5.56 -12.11 -3.30
CA ASP A 362 6.38 -13.06 -2.56
C ASP A 362 7.45 -12.25 -1.78
N MET A 363 7.03 -11.48 -0.78
CA MET A 363 7.87 -10.58 0.01
C MET A 363 7.33 -10.42 1.44
N VAL A 364 8.25 -10.11 2.35
CA VAL A 364 7.88 -9.64 3.70
C VAL A 364 7.82 -8.11 3.67
N THR A 365 6.74 -7.55 4.21
CA THR A 365 6.57 -6.09 4.32
C THR A 365 6.49 -5.66 5.78
N ALA A 366 7.10 -4.53 6.10
CA ALA A 366 6.86 -3.81 7.34
C ALA A 366 5.99 -2.58 7.06
N ALA A 367 5.03 -2.30 7.94
CA ALA A 367 4.10 -1.21 7.75
C ALA A 367 3.75 -0.54 9.08
N GLY A 368 3.35 0.73 9.00
CA GLY A 368 2.82 1.43 10.14
C GLY A 368 1.76 2.45 9.75
N ALA A 369 0.86 2.73 10.67
CA ALA A 369 -0.25 3.65 10.46
C ALA A 369 -0.65 4.37 11.74
N ARG A 370 -1.26 5.54 11.62
CA ARG A 370 -1.96 6.21 12.72
C ARG A 370 -3.14 7.02 12.20
N SER A 371 -4.13 7.18 13.07
CA SER A 371 -5.24 8.10 12.87
C SER A 371 -5.37 9.04 14.06
N TRP A 372 -5.71 10.31 13.80
CA TRP A 372 -5.88 11.32 14.85
C TRP A 372 -6.82 12.44 14.42
N GLU A 373 -7.50 13.01 15.41
CA GLU A 373 -8.27 14.24 15.23
C GLU A 373 -7.38 15.46 15.50
N ASP A 374 -7.34 16.41 14.57
CA ASP A 374 -6.72 17.72 14.79
C ASP A 374 -7.59 18.82 14.19
N SER A 375 -7.88 19.85 15.00
CA SER A 375 -8.55 21.06 14.54
C SER A 375 -9.89 20.84 13.82
N GLY A 376 -10.66 19.82 14.26
CA GLY A 376 -11.95 19.44 13.66
C GLY A 376 -11.81 18.67 12.34
N ARG A 377 -10.67 18.00 12.14
CA ARG A 377 -10.38 17.17 10.98
C ARG A 377 -9.87 15.82 11.43
N ASP A 378 -10.32 14.78 10.74
CA ASP A 378 -9.86 13.41 10.91
C ASP A 378 -8.69 13.17 9.97
N ASN A 379 -7.55 12.81 10.53
CA ASN A 379 -6.34 12.56 9.78
C ASN A 379 -5.94 11.10 9.88
N SER A 380 -5.47 10.54 8.78
CA SER A 380 -4.85 9.21 8.75
C SER A 380 -3.53 9.29 7.99
N ALA A 381 -2.52 8.57 8.44
CA ALA A 381 -1.25 8.44 7.75
C ALA A 381 -0.74 7.01 7.87
N GLY A 382 -0.12 6.50 6.80
CA GLY A 382 0.46 5.17 6.82
C GLY A 382 1.56 4.99 5.79
N PHE A 383 2.38 3.96 5.98
CA PHE A 383 3.50 3.65 5.11
C PHE A 383 3.74 2.14 5.03
N VAL A 384 4.43 1.73 3.96
CA VAL A 384 4.84 0.34 3.72
C VAL A 384 6.29 0.31 3.24
N ILE A 385 7.06 -0.63 3.76
CA ILE A 385 8.45 -0.91 3.41
C ILE A 385 8.61 -2.39 3.08
N ASP A 386 9.41 -2.66 2.06
CA ASP A 386 9.93 -3.98 1.79
C ASP A 386 10.98 -4.35 2.86
N ALA A 387 10.69 -5.39 3.64
CA ALA A 387 11.54 -5.82 4.74
C ALA A 387 12.82 -6.54 4.28
N GLU A 388 12.88 -7.03 3.04
CA GLU A 388 14.08 -7.65 2.48
C GLU A 388 15.09 -6.58 2.07
N THR A 389 14.63 -5.52 1.41
CA THR A 389 15.52 -4.47 0.90
C THR A 389 15.65 -3.25 1.82
N GLY A 390 14.69 -3.03 2.71
CA GLY A 390 14.58 -1.82 3.53
C GLY A 390 14.20 -0.58 2.73
N SER A 391 13.61 -0.77 1.54
CA SER A 391 13.16 0.29 0.65
C SER A 391 11.70 0.65 0.96
N MET A 392 11.41 1.95 1.08
CA MET A 392 10.04 2.42 1.17
C MET A 392 9.30 2.07 -0.12
N VAL A 393 8.13 1.44 0.00
CA VAL A 393 7.21 1.19 -1.11
C VAL A 393 6.33 2.42 -1.32
N GLY A 394 5.87 3.02 -0.23
CA GLY A 394 5.18 4.31 -0.26
C GLY A 394 4.70 4.76 1.12
N TRP A 395 4.21 5.99 1.19
CA TRP A 395 3.41 6.48 2.32
C TRP A 395 2.27 7.42 1.88
N TYR A 396 1.24 7.56 2.73
CA TYR A 396 0.08 8.43 2.49
C TYR A 396 -0.27 9.25 3.72
N HIS A 397 -1.00 10.34 3.48
CA HIS A 397 -1.68 11.14 4.48
C HIS A 397 -3.04 11.57 3.94
N THR A 398 -4.09 11.47 4.75
CA THR A 398 -5.42 12.01 4.47
C THR A 398 -5.81 12.96 5.59
N SER A 399 -6.64 13.94 5.25
CA SER A 399 -7.24 14.89 6.17
C SER A 399 -8.67 15.15 5.71
N LEU A 400 -9.63 14.68 6.49
CA LEU A 400 -11.06 14.71 6.22
C LEU A 400 -11.76 15.67 7.19
N PRO A 401 -12.90 16.26 6.84
CA PRO A 401 -13.81 16.87 7.81
C PRO A 401 -14.27 15.82 8.84
N ALA A 402 -14.27 16.18 10.13
CA ALA A 402 -14.74 15.31 11.23
C ALA A 402 -16.28 15.32 11.41
#